data_AF-A0A7K3CY89-F1
#
_entry.id   AF-A0A7K3CY89-F1
#
_cell.length_a   1.000
_cell.length_b   1.000
_cell.length_c   1.000
_cell.angle_alpha   90.00
_cell.angle_beta   90.00
_cell.angle_gamma   90.00
#
_symmetry.space_group_name_H-M   'P 1'
#
loop_
_entity.id
_entity.type
_entity.pdbx_description
1 polymer ?
#
loop_
_entity_poly.entity_id
_entity_poly.type
_entity_poly.pdbx_seq_one_letter_code
_entity_poly.pdbx_strand_id
1 'polypeptide(L)'
;MVIDDDVNDAISLIPPLQDAGFRAEMITDFTPGEDADAFLTSLGDRYDAVVCDHILTGRANVRFTGAELVCKANQRAGTPLPAVLISSHVNTEQNGAILRWREGIPSVVDKTDASDEVIAALRYTLDELQGNLARERRPFATPIEVLEVRPGGEEPRAKVVVVGWKIDSSVWMPLRPIEEATGLRPEELPGRWLEAEVNCYAKEASDLFYRNIILAPDLPQEWLTA
;
A
#
# COMPACT_ATOMS: atom_id res chain seq x y z
N MET A 1 -8.40 16.66 -5.44
CA MET A 1 -9.19 16.48 -4.21
C MET A 1 -8.24 16.14 -3.07
N VAL A 2 -8.38 16.80 -1.93
CA VAL A 2 -7.63 16.51 -0.68
C VAL A 2 -8.59 15.86 0.31
N ILE A 3 -8.24 14.69 0.81
CA ILE A 3 -9.04 13.90 1.75
C ILE A 3 -8.25 13.78 3.05
N ASP A 4 -8.76 14.42 4.10
CA ASP A 4 -8.16 14.41 5.43
C ASP A 4 -9.29 14.56 6.45
N ASP A 5 -9.20 13.90 7.60
CA ASP A 5 -10.19 14.05 8.67
C ASP A 5 -9.90 15.26 9.59
N ASP A 6 -8.72 15.87 9.47
CA ASP A 6 -8.37 17.16 10.06
C ASP A 6 -8.45 18.29 9.02
N VAL A 7 -9.37 19.22 9.27
CA VAL A 7 -9.60 20.41 8.43
C VAL A 7 -8.34 21.29 8.33
N ASN A 8 -7.53 21.40 9.39
CA ASN A 8 -6.33 22.24 9.37
C ASN A 8 -5.24 21.62 8.49
N ASP A 9 -5.06 20.31 8.58
CA ASP A 9 -4.11 19.57 7.74
C ASP A 9 -4.54 19.67 6.27
N ALA A 10 -5.82 19.41 5.97
CA ALA A 10 -6.36 19.57 4.62
C ALA A 10 -6.12 20.98 4.06
N ILE A 11 -6.42 22.03 4.84
CA ILE A 11 -6.25 23.42 4.41
C ILE A 11 -4.79 23.74 4.12
N SER A 12 -3.83 23.17 4.87
CA SER A 12 -2.41 23.43 4.66
C SER A 12 -1.90 22.96 3.29
N LEU A 13 -2.54 21.94 2.70
CA LEU A 13 -2.18 21.39 1.39
C LEU A 13 -2.81 22.14 0.22
N ILE A 14 -3.85 22.96 0.46
CA ILE A 14 -4.56 23.68 -0.60
C ILE A 14 -3.67 24.74 -1.29
N PRO A 15 -2.99 25.66 -0.58
CA PRO A 15 -2.19 26.70 -1.24
C PRO A 15 -1.07 26.14 -2.14
N PRO A 16 -0.26 25.16 -1.71
CA PRO A 16 0.77 24.58 -2.58
C PRO A 16 0.23 23.95 -3.87
N LEU A 17 -0.90 23.25 -3.77
CA LEU A 17 -1.55 22.66 -4.95
C LEU A 17 -2.06 23.75 -5.90
N GLN A 18 -2.61 24.84 -5.37
CA GLN A 18 -3.06 25.97 -6.17
C GLN A 18 -1.90 26.71 -6.84
N ASP A 19 -0.79 26.91 -6.15
CA ASP A 19 0.43 27.53 -6.69
C ASP A 19 1.03 26.69 -7.82
N ALA A 20 0.89 25.36 -7.76
CA ALA A 20 1.27 24.45 -8.82
C ALA A 20 0.27 24.36 -10.00
N GLY A 21 -0.83 25.13 -9.93
CA GLY A 21 -1.83 25.24 -10.99
C GLY A 21 -3.02 24.27 -10.87
N PHE A 22 -3.15 23.54 -9.75
CA PHE A 22 -4.30 22.66 -9.53
C PHE A 22 -5.50 23.44 -8.96
N ARG A 23 -6.70 22.96 -9.28
CA ARG A 23 -7.91 23.32 -8.53
C ARG A 23 -8.07 22.31 -7.40
N ALA A 24 -7.86 22.76 -6.17
CA ALA A 24 -7.95 21.91 -4.99
C ALA A 24 -9.26 22.16 -4.23
N GLU A 25 -9.93 21.07 -3.91
CA GLU A 25 -11.09 20.99 -3.03
C GLU A 25 -10.76 20.00 -1.92
N MET A 26 -11.33 20.19 -0.74
CA MET A 26 -11.18 19.29 0.40
C MET A 26 -12.49 18.56 0.71
N ILE A 27 -12.38 17.29 1.08
CA ILE A 27 -13.47 16.52 1.71
C ILE A 27 -13.01 16.17 3.12
N THR A 28 -13.76 16.67 4.09
CA THR A 28 -13.54 16.42 5.53
C THR A 28 -14.76 15.76 6.17
N ASP A 29 -15.89 15.75 5.47
CA ASP A 29 -17.13 15.13 5.93
C ASP A 29 -17.35 13.81 5.18
N PHE A 30 -17.56 12.75 5.95
CA PHE A 30 -17.73 11.39 5.42
C PHE A 30 -19.06 10.81 5.87
N THR A 31 -19.60 9.88 5.07
CA THR A 31 -20.80 9.15 5.46
C THR A 31 -20.41 8.07 6.49
N PRO A 32 -21.01 8.04 7.70
CA PRO A 32 -20.67 7.04 8.70
C PRO A 32 -20.86 5.61 8.19
N GLY A 33 -19.86 4.77 8.36
CA GLY A 33 -19.89 3.36 7.95
C GLY A 33 -19.67 3.12 6.46
N GLU A 34 -19.39 4.15 5.68
CA GLU A 34 -19.07 4.04 4.24
C GLU A 34 -17.77 3.27 4.02
N ASP A 35 -17.76 2.44 2.98
CA ASP A 35 -16.57 1.73 2.50
C ASP A 35 -15.88 2.50 1.36
N ALA A 36 -14.63 2.13 1.06
CA ALA A 36 -13.82 2.85 0.07
C ALA A 36 -14.44 2.84 -1.34
N ASP A 37 -15.09 1.75 -1.73
CA ASP A 37 -15.67 1.62 -3.08
C ASP A 37 -16.90 2.51 -3.25
N ALA A 38 -17.76 2.55 -2.24
CA ALA A 38 -18.91 3.46 -2.17
C ALA A 38 -18.45 4.92 -2.17
N PHE A 39 -17.43 5.25 -1.38
CA PHE A 39 -16.87 6.60 -1.33
C PHE A 39 -16.30 7.02 -2.70
N LEU A 40 -15.46 6.20 -3.35
CA LEU A 40 -14.92 6.48 -4.69
C LEU A 40 -16.02 6.63 -5.74
N THR A 41 -17.08 5.82 -5.63
CA THR A 41 -18.25 5.94 -6.52
C THR A 41 -18.96 7.27 -6.33
N SER A 42 -19.08 7.77 -5.09
CA SER A 42 -19.68 9.08 -4.79
C SER A 42 -18.90 10.26 -5.39
N LEU A 43 -17.59 10.12 -5.60
CA LEU A 43 -16.77 11.14 -6.23
C LEU A 43 -17.10 11.30 -7.73
N GLY A 44 -17.47 10.20 -8.39
CA GLY A 44 -17.74 10.17 -9.83
C GLY A 44 -16.50 10.55 -10.65
N ASP A 45 -16.72 11.34 -11.70
CA ASP A 45 -15.66 11.88 -12.57
C ASP A 45 -15.39 13.37 -12.29
N ARG A 46 -15.69 13.83 -11.08
CA ARG A 46 -15.54 15.25 -10.68
C ARG A 46 -14.10 15.68 -10.49
N TYR A 47 -13.20 14.72 -10.26
CA TYR A 47 -11.82 14.98 -9.86
C TYR A 47 -10.85 14.20 -10.73
N ASP A 48 -9.76 14.85 -11.10
CA ASP A 48 -8.68 14.24 -11.90
C ASP A 48 -7.61 13.56 -11.04
N ALA A 49 -7.56 13.89 -9.74
CA ALA A 49 -6.59 13.32 -8.80
C ALA A 49 -7.02 13.46 -7.33
N VAL A 50 -6.47 12.59 -6.49
CA VAL A 50 -6.70 12.52 -5.05
C VAL A 50 -5.36 12.58 -4.29
N VAL A 51 -5.35 13.35 -3.20
CA VAL A 51 -4.33 13.31 -2.15
C VAL A 51 -5.06 12.91 -0.88
N CYS A 52 -4.66 11.82 -0.24
CA CYS A 52 -5.41 11.25 0.88
C CYS A 52 -4.50 11.02 2.08
N ASP A 53 -4.91 11.46 3.26
CA ASP A 53 -4.26 11.07 4.50
C ASP A 53 -4.49 9.59 4.80
N HIS A 54 -3.49 8.96 5.40
CA HIS A 54 -3.56 7.57 5.80
C HIS A 54 -4.58 7.32 6.90
N ILE A 55 -4.61 8.19 7.92
CA ILE A 55 -5.47 8.04 9.09
C ILE A 55 -6.72 8.90 8.91
N LEU A 56 -7.86 8.26 8.70
CA LEU A 56 -9.14 8.95 8.50
C LEU A 56 -10.13 8.73 9.66
N THR A 57 -9.72 8.00 10.70
CA THR A 57 -10.62 7.44 11.72
C THR A 57 -10.87 8.35 12.92
N GLY A 58 -10.20 9.50 13.02
CA GLY A 58 -10.32 10.43 14.16
C GLY A 58 -11.66 11.15 14.20
N ARG A 59 -12.32 11.36 13.05
CA ARG A 59 -13.64 12.01 12.96
C ARG A 59 -14.65 11.37 12.00
N ALA A 60 -14.18 10.64 10.99
CA ALA A 60 -15.01 10.27 9.83
C ALA A 60 -15.93 9.05 10.03
N ASN A 61 -15.70 8.19 11.04
CA ASN A 61 -16.41 6.90 11.21
C ASN A 61 -16.47 6.04 9.93
N VAL A 62 -15.49 6.16 9.03
CA VAL A 62 -15.38 5.35 7.81
C VAL A 62 -14.81 3.97 8.11
N ARG A 63 -15.06 3.00 7.23
CA ARG A 63 -14.60 1.61 7.38
C ARG A 63 -13.31 1.28 6.63
N PHE A 64 -12.62 2.29 6.10
CA PHE A 64 -11.42 2.15 5.29
C PHE A 64 -10.29 3.04 5.80
N THR A 65 -9.06 2.71 5.39
CA THR A 65 -7.87 3.56 5.60
C THR A 65 -7.56 4.34 4.33
N GLY A 66 -6.75 5.41 4.43
CA GLY A 66 -6.29 6.12 3.24
C GLY A 66 -5.48 5.24 2.30
N ALA A 67 -4.74 4.26 2.83
CA ALA A 67 -3.97 3.32 2.01
C ALA A 67 -4.88 2.45 1.14
N GLU A 68 -5.96 1.93 1.72
CA GLU A 68 -6.99 1.20 0.98
C GLU A 68 -7.62 2.09 -0.10
N LEU A 69 -8.00 3.32 0.25
CA LEU A 69 -8.66 4.24 -0.68
C LEU A 69 -7.75 4.60 -1.87
N VAL A 70 -6.49 4.94 -1.61
CA VAL A 70 -5.50 5.29 -2.65
C VAL A 70 -5.23 4.10 -3.56
N CYS A 71 -5.05 2.90 -3.00
CA CYS A 71 -4.85 1.70 -3.78
C CYS A 71 -6.04 1.44 -4.72
N LYS A 72 -7.26 1.48 -4.19
CA LYS A 72 -8.49 1.27 -4.97
C LYS A 72 -8.71 2.36 -6.02
N ALA A 73 -8.37 3.62 -5.73
CA ALA A 73 -8.46 4.71 -6.70
C ALA A 73 -7.53 4.51 -7.89
N ASN A 74 -6.26 4.17 -7.63
CA ASN A 74 -5.25 3.90 -8.67
C ASN A 74 -5.54 2.62 -9.47
N GLN A 75 -6.18 1.62 -8.84
CA GLN A 75 -6.53 0.35 -9.48
C GLN A 75 -7.97 0.32 -10.02
N ARG A 76 -8.69 1.44 -9.99
CA ARG A 76 -10.09 1.53 -10.41
C ARG A 76 -10.24 1.01 -11.85
N ALA A 77 -11.20 0.11 -12.04
CA ALA A 77 -11.50 -0.43 -13.36
C ALA A 77 -12.03 0.67 -14.30
N GLY A 78 -11.55 0.68 -15.55
CA GLY A 78 -11.85 1.73 -16.52
C GLY A 78 -10.81 2.82 -16.50
N THR A 79 -11.15 3.99 -15.94
CA THR A 79 -10.24 5.13 -15.79
C THR A 79 -9.72 5.17 -14.35
N PRO A 80 -8.44 4.86 -14.10
CA PRO A 80 -7.80 5.09 -12.82
C PRO A 80 -7.99 6.53 -12.36
N LEU A 81 -8.16 6.71 -11.05
CA LEU A 81 -8.14 8.03 -10.41
C LEU A 81 -6.77 8.17 -9.71
N PRO A 82 -5.81 8.90 -10.31
CA PRO A 82 -4.48 9.11 -9.75
C PRO A 82 -4.56 9.57 -8.29
N ALA A 83 -4.00 8.77 -7.39
CA ALA A 83 -4.08 8.98 -5.97
C ALA A 83 -2.71 8.87 -5.31
N VAL A 84 -2.42 9.80 -4.40
CA VAL A 84 -1.22 9.84 -3.56
C VAL A 84 -1.62 9.71 -2.10
N LEU A 85 -0.87 8.88 -1.37
CA LEU A 85 -1.02 8.75 0.08
C LEU A 85 -0.08 9.74 0.77
N ILE A 86 -0.60 10.49 1.75
CA ILE A 86 0.22 11.25 2.70
C ILE A 86 0.13 10.60 4.07
N SER A 87 1.20 10.67 4.86
CA SER A 87 1.22 10.15 6.23
C SER A 87 2.27 10.88 7.05
N SER A 88 2.01 11.11 8.34
CA SER A 88 3.01 11.58 9.31
C SER A 88 3.92 10.45 9.84
N HIS A 89 3.72 9.21 9.36
CA HIS A 89 4.33 8.00 9.92
C HIS A 89 5.02 7.12 8.86
N VAL A 90 5.57 7.72 7.80
CA VAL A 90 6.10 7.02 6.59
C VAL A 90 7.15 5.95 6.91
N ASN A 91 7.79 6.00 8.08
CA ASN A 91 8.87 5.09 8.49
C ASN A 91 8.67 4.37 9.83
N THR A 92 7.43 4.25 10.31
CA THR A 92 7.16 3.59 11.61
C THR A 92 6.62 2.18 11.46
N GLU A 93 6.71 1.39 12.54
CA GLU A 93 6.09 0.06 12.59
C GLU A 93 4.57 0.08 12.33
N GLN A 94 3.89 1.24 12.32
CA GLN A 94 2.48 1.36 11.95
C GLN A 94 2.22 1.20 10.43
N ASN A 95 3.26 1.06 9.60
CA ASN A 95 3.17 0.83 8.15
C ASN A 95 2.51 -0.48 7.72
N GLY A 96 2.08 -1.37 8.64
CA GLY A 96 1.44 -2.64 8.26
C GLY A 96 0.23 -2.46 7.34
N ALA A 97 -0.62 -1.47 7.64
CA ALA A 97 -1.80 -1.15 6.82
C ALA A 97 -1.39 -0.60 5.45
N ILE A 98 -0.35 0.24 5.37
CA ILE A 98 0.18 0.74 4.10
C ILE A 98 0.77 -0.41 3.28
N LEU A 99 1.61 -1.25 3.89
CA LEU A 99 2.26 -2.40 3.24
C LEU A 99 1.26 -3.37 2.62
N ARG A 100 0.10 -3.56 3.26
CA ARG A 100 -1.00 -4.37 2.70
C ARG A 100 -1.48 -3.87 1.34
N TRP A 101 -1.45 -2.56 1.12
CA TRP A 101 -1.96 -1.91 -0.08
C TRP A 101 -0.83 -1.33 -0.97
N ARG A 102 0.44 -1.55 -0.61
CA ARG A 102 1.61 -0.88 -1.22
C ARG A 102 1.78 -1.13 -2.71
N GLU A 103 1.25 -2.24 -3.23
CA GLU A 103 1.24 -2.52 -4.66
C GLU A 103 0.51 -1.40 -5.43
N GLY A 104 -0.68 -0.99 -5.00
CA GLY A 104 -1.48 0.03 -5.70
C GLY A 104 -1.20 1.48 -5.28
N ILE A 105 -0.19 1.71 -4.45
CA ILE A 105 0.19 3.04 -3.97
C ILE A 105 1.58 3.35 -4.57
N PRO A 106 1.71 4.15 -5.64
CA PRO A 106 3.03 4.45 -6.22
C PRO A 106 3.96 5.18 -5.25
N SER A 107 3.42 6.16 -4.51
CA SER A 107 4.19 7.01 -3.59
C SER A 107 3.45 7.24 -2.28
N VAL A 108 4.22 7.26 -1.19
CA VAL A 108 3.78 7.70 0.14
C VAL A 108 4.62 8.92 0.49
N VAL A 109 3.97 10.05 0.75
CA VAL A 109 4.63 11.33 1.04
C VAL A 109 4.53 11.62 2.52
N ASP A 110 5.62 12.13 3.11
CA ASP A 110 5.59 12.57 4.49
C ASP A 110 4.80 13.88 4.61
N LYS A 111 3.86 13.96 5.57
CA LYS A 111 3.06 15.16 5.82
C LYS A 111 3.95 16.39 6.12
N THR A 112 5.16 16.20 6.64
CA THR A 112 6.08 17.29 6.99
C THR A 112 6.75 17.95 5.78
N ASP A 113 6.79 17.27 4.63
CA ASP A 113 7.46 17.72 3.40
C ASP A 113 6.47 18.08 2.26
N ALA A 114 5.18 18.21 2.61
CA ALA A 114 4.06 17.86 1.74
C ALA A 114 3.69 18.84 0.59
N SER A 115 4.39 19.96 0.35
CA SER A 115 4.03 20.82 -0.79
C SER A 115 4.60 20.32 -2.12
N ASP A 116 5.92 20.37 -2.29
CA ASP A 116 6.59 20.03 -3.55
C ASP A 116 6.60 18.52 -3.78
N GLU A 117 6.71 17.74 -2.69
CA GLU A 117 6.75 16.29 -2.76
C GLU A 117 5.42 15.69 -3.21
N VAL A 118 4.27 16.25 -2.79
CA VAL A 118 2.96 15.78 -3.24
C VAL A 118 2.79 15.99 -4.74
N ILE A 119 3.26 17.12 -5.28
CA ILE A 119 3.19 17.39 -6.72
C ILE A 119 4.09 16.43 -7.49
N ALA A 120 5.31 16.18 -7.01
CA ALA A 120 6.21 15.20 -7.58
C ALA A 120 5.62 13.78 -7.55
N ALA A 121 5.01 13.40 -6.42
CA ALA A 121 4.34 12.11 -6.24
C ALA A 121 3.13 11.97 -7.19
N LEU A 122 2.33 13.01 -7.39
CA LEU A 122 1.21 12.99 -8.34
C LEU A 122 1.70 12.75 -9.77
N ARG A 123 2.77 13.44 -10.17
CA ARG A 123 3.40 13.23 -11.50
C ARG A 123 3.95 11.81 -11.64
N TYR A 124 4.59 11.31 -10.60
CA TYR A 124 5.11 9.94 -10.57
C TYR A 124 3.99 8.91 -10.70
N THR A 125 2.91 9.07 -9.92
CA THR A 125 1.71 8.22 -10.00
C THR A 125 1.10 8.23 -11.40
N LEU A 126 0.98 9.40 -12.03
CA LEU A 126 0.49 9.52 -13.40
C LEU A 126 1.36 8.76 -14.40
N ASP A 127 2.68 8.84 -14.29
CA ASP A 127 3.63 8.15 -15.16
C ASP A 127 3.53 6.61 -14.97
N GLU A 128 3.46 6.16 -13.73
CA GLU A 128 3.24 4.74 -13.39
C GLU A 128 1.91 4.21 -13.96
N LEU A 129 0.82 4.99 -13.86
CA LEU A 129 -0.49 4.63 -14.44
C LEU A 129 -0.49 4.59 -15.97
N GLN A 130 0.46 5.26 -16.62
CA GLN A 130 0.69 5.18 -18.07
C GLN A 130 1.56 3.95 -18.45
N GLY A 131 1.98 3.14 -17.48
CA GLY A 131 2.78 1.95 -17.67
C GLY A 131 4.29 2.18 -17.56
N ASN A 132 4.73 3.40 -17.24
CA ASN A 132 6.15 3.74 -17.08
C ASN A 132 6.64 3.37 -15.67
N LEU A 133 6.69 2.06 -15.39
CA LEU A 133 7.14 1.56 -14.10
C LEU A 133 8.65 1.71 -13.92
N ALA A 134 9.03 2.44 -12.86
CA ALA A 134 10.38 2.44 -12.31
C ALA A 134 10.80 1.03 -11.90
N ARG A 135 12.12 0.76 -11.87
CA ARG A 135 12.63 -0.59 -11.61
C ARG A 135 12.23 -1.09 -10.22
N GLU A 136 12.21 -0.20 -9.24
CA GLU A 136 11.82 -0.42 -7.85
C GLU A 136 10.34 -0.75 -7.67
N ARG A 137 9.52 -0.51 -8.70
CA ARG A 137 8.09 -0.83 -8.73
C ARG A 137 7.77 -2.07 -9.54
N ARG A 138 8.75 -2.63 -10.27
CA ARG A 138 8.53 -3.82 -11.10
C ARG A 138 8.55 -5.08 -10.23
N PRO A 139 7.51 -5.93 -10.30
CA PRO A 139 7.50 -7.22 -9.63
C PRO A 139 8.34 -8.25 -10.39
N PHE A 140 8.98 -9.14 -9.64
CA PHE A 140 9.75 -10.28 -10.12
C PHE A 140 9.35 -11.53 -9.34
N ALA A 141 9.17 -12.65 -10.03
CA ALA A 141 8.97 -13.93 -9.38
C ALA A 141 10.18 -14.26 -8.50
N THR A 142 9.94 -14.52 -7.22
CA THR A 142 10.98 -14.85 -6.24
C THR A 142 10.45 -15.84 -5.23
N PRO A 143 11.31 -16.75 -4.73
CA PRO A 143 11.01 -17.51 -3.52
C PRO A 143 10.91 -16.59 -2.31
N ILE A 144 10.00 -16.92 -1.41
CA ILE A 144 9.83 -16.32 -0.09
C ILE A 144 9.81 -17.45 0.95
N GLU A 145 10.63 -17.34 1.99
CA GLU A 145 10.57 -18.23 3.15
C GLU A 145 9.82 -17.53 4.29
N VAL A 146 8.83 -18.20 4.88
CA VAL A 146 8.13 -17.71 6.07
C VAL A 146 8.84 -18.21 7.32
N LEU A 147 9.37 -17.30 8.15
CA LEU A 147 10.12 -17.65 9.35
C LEU A 147 9.25 -17.69 10.60
N GLU A 148 8.37 -16.70 10.76
CA GLU A 148 7.54 -16.50 11.95
C GLU A 148 6.26 -15.77 11.55
N VAL A 149 5.17 -15.98 12.29
CA VAL A 149 3.92 -15.21 12.12
C VAL A 149 3.50 -14.56 13.43
N ARG A 150 2.84 -13.40 13.31
CA ARG A 150 2.17 -12.69 14.40
C ARG A 150 0.73 -12.44 13.96
N PRO A 151 -0.20 -13.35 14.29
CA PRO A 151 -1.58 -13.28 13.80
C PRO A 151 -2.47 -12.30 14.61
N GLY A 152 -1.97 -11.75 15.71
CA GLY A 152 -2.72 -10.80 16.54
C GLY A 152 -2.58 -9.34 16.09
N GLY A 153 -3.57 -8.52 16.46
CA GLY A 153 -3.61 -7.08 16.15
C GLY A 153 -4.47 -6.75 14.93
N GLU A 154 -4.60 -5.46 14.62
CA GLU A 154 -5.36 -5.00 13.46
C GLU A 154 -4.67 -5.42 12.14
N GLU A 155 -3.34 -5.38 12.12
CA GLU A 155 -2.51 -5.72 10.96
C GLU A 155 -1.56 -6.89 11.30
N PRO A 156 -2.03 -8.16 11.15
CA PRO A 156 -1.21 -9.33 11.39
C PRO A 156 -0.07 -9.42 10.38
N ARG A 157 1.08 -9.97 10.80
CA ARG A 157 2.32 -9.94 10.01
C ARG A 157 3.03 -11.28 9.94
N ALA A 158 3.72 -11.52 8.83
CA ALA A 158 4.67 -12.60 8.65
C ALA A 158 6.10 -12.04 8.59
N LYS A 159 7.02 -12.63 9.34
CA LYS A 159 8.45 -12.40 9.16
C LYS A 159 8.92 -13.32 8.04
N VAL A 160 9.43 -12.74 6.97
CA VAL A 160 9.80 -13.48 5.76
C VAL A 160 11.19 -13.13 5.28
N VAL A 161 11.83 -14.05 4.58
CA VAL A 161 13.01 -13.79 3.73
C VAL A 161 12.54 -13.69 2.29
N VAL A 162 12.75 -12.54 1.66
CA VAL A 162 12.51 -12.34 0.23
C VAL A 162 13.83 -12.54 -0.51
N VAL A 163 14.01 -13.72 -1.11
CA VAL A 163 15.29 -14.15 -1.68
C VAL A 163 15.81 -13.17 -2.73
N GLY A 164 14.95 -12.71 -3.64
CA GLY A 164 15.31 -11.79 -4.72
C GLY A 164 15.62 -10.37 -4.26
N TRP A 165 15.24 -9.97 -3.04
CA TRP A 165 15.51 -8.65 -2.49
C TRP A 165 16.78 -8.62 -1.65
N LYS A 166 16.80 -9.33 -0.51
CA LYS A 166 17.94 -9.44 0.41
C LYS A 166 17.90 -10.79 1.14
N ILE A 167 18.68 -11.75 0.64
CA ILE A 167 18.68 -13.13 1.14
C ILE A 167 19.17 -13.29 2.60
N ASP A 168 20.01 -12.39 3.07
CA ASP A 168 20.60 -12.41 4.42
C ASP A 168 19.75 -11.67 5.46
N SER A 169 18.59 -11.16 5.05
CA SER A 169 17.76 -10.25 5.82
C SER A 169 16.31 -10.71 5.81
N SER A 170 15.62 -10.54 6.94
CA SER A 170 14.19 -10.80 7.07
C SER A 170 13.39 -9.51 7.23
N VAL A 171 12.17 -9.47 6.73
CA VAL A 171 11.24 -8.33 6.85
C VAL A 171 9.89 -8.76 7.37
N TRP A 172 9.20 -7.86 8.07
CA TRP A 172 7.81 -8.03 8.43
C TRP A 172 6.93 -7.56 7.28
N MET A 173 6.18 -8.48 6.71
CA MET A 173 5.20 -8.22 5.67
C MET A 173 3.79 -8.51 6.20
N PRO A 174 2.73 -8.02 5.54
CA PRO A 174 1.36 -8.39 5.89
C PRO A 174 1.18 -9.92 5.95
N LEU A 175 0.30 -10.43 6.81
CA LEU A 175 0.01 -11.87 6.88
C LEU A 175 -1.18 -12.24 5.99
N ARG A 176 -2.21 -11.39 5.98
CA ARG A 176 -3.51 -11.69 5.36
C ARG A 176 -3.41 -12.12 3.89
N PRO A 177 -2.61 -11.46 3.02
CA PRO A 177 -2.52 -11.91 1.63
C PRO A 177 -1.94 -13.33 1.49
N ILE A 178 -1.04 -13.73 2.40
CA ILE A 178 -0.47 -15.08 2.43
C ILE A 178 -1.55 -16.09 2.83
N GLU A 179 -2.33 -15.79 3.89
CA GLU A 179 -3.45 -16.63 4.33
C GLU A 179 -4.51 -16.76 3.23
N GLU A 180 -4.90 -15.65 2.62
CA GLU A 180 -5.91 -15.58 1.54
C GLU A 180 -5.47 -16.40 0.31
N ALA A 181 -4.18 -16.33 -0.07
CA ALA A 181 -3.66 -17.03 -1.23
C ALA A 181 -3.41 -18.52 -1.00
N THR A 182 -3.01 -18.91 0.21
CA THR A 182 -2.61 -20.30 0.52
C THR A 182 -3.73 -21.11 1.17
N GLY A 183 -4.68 -20.46 1.83
CA GLY A 183 -5.71 -21.09 2.66
C GLY A 183 -5.18 -21.73 3.95
N LEU A 184 -3.89 -21.56 4.27
CA LEU A 184 -3.27 -22.08 5.48
C LEU A 184 -3.56 -21.18 6.67
N ARG A 185 -3.66 -21.79 7.86
CA ARG A 185 -3.74 -21.03 9.11
C ARG A 185 -2.36 -20.46 9.47
N PRO A 186 -2.29 -19.37 10.26
CA PRO A 186 -1.03 -18.78 10.67
C PRO A 186 0.00 -19.77 11.22
N GLU A 187 -0.42 -20.70 12.08
CA GLU A 187 0.45 -21.69 12.71
C GLU A 187 1.06 -22.71 11.73
N GLU A 188 0.54 -22.81 10.50
CA GLU A 188 0.99 -23.75 9.47
C GLU A 188 1.99 -23.12 8.48
N LEU A 189 2.19 -21.80 8.57
CA LEU A 189 3.03 -21.03 7.66
C LEU A 189 4.53 -21.03 8.00
N PRO A 190 4.98 -20.99 9.28
CA PRO A 190 6.42 -21.03 9.59
C PRO A 190 7.12 -22.25 8.98
N GLY A 191 8.27 -22.00 8.33
CA GLY A 191 9.06 -23.00 7.60
C GLY A 191 8.55 -23.30 6.18
N ARG A 192 7.43 -22.70 5.75
CA ARG A 192 6.92 -22.86 4.39
C ARG A 192 7.66 -21.93 3.42
N TRP A 193 7.84 -22.45 2.21
CA TRP A 193 8.30 -21.70 1.06
C TRP A 193 7.11 -21.30 0.21
N LEU A 194 7.15 -20.08 -0.31
CA LEU A 194 6.17 -19.50 -1.21
C LEU A 194 6.89 -19.07 -2.49
N GLU A 195 6.18 -19.07 -3.60
CA GLU A 195 6.53 -18.29 -4.78
C GLU A 195 5.64 -17.05 -4.81
N ALA A 196 6.20 -15.88 -5.07
CA ALA A 196 5.42 -14.66 -5.27
C ALA A 196 6.12 -13.69 -6.21
N GLU A 197 5.35 -12.77 -6.76
CA GLU A 197 5.86 -11.61 -7.47
C GLU A 197 6.15 -10.49 -6.48
N VAL A 198 7.41 -10.06 -6.35
CA VAL A 198 7.86 -9.03 -5.40
C VAL A 198 8.65 -7.95 -6.12
N ASN A 199 8.53 -6.70 -5.72
CA ASN A 199 9.38 -5.62 -6.22
C ASN A 199 10.79 -5.65 -5.63
N CYS A 200 11.59 -6.64 -6.04
CA CYS A 200 12.91 -6.94 -5.49
C CYS A 200 13.96 -5.81 -5.59
N TYR A 201 13.68 -4.73 -6.30
CA TYR A 201 14.57 -3.55 -6.35
C TYR A 201 14.17 -2.43 -5.39
N ALA A 202 13.13 -2.63 -4.55
CA ALA A 202 12.79 -1.70 -3.48
C ALA A 202 14.03 -1.36 -2.63
N LYS A 203 14.22 -0.08 -2.33
CA LYS A 203 15.37 0.36 -1.53
C LYS A 203 15.19 -0.01 -0.06
N GLU A 204 13.95 0.07 0.40
CA GLU A 204 13.55 -0.12 1.80
C GLU A 204 12.46 -1.17 1.95
N ALA A 205 12.36 -1.74 3.15
CA ALA A 205 11.34 -2.75 3.46
C ALA A 205 9.92 -2.18 3.44
N SER A 206 9.76 -0.90 3.80
CA SER A 206 8.52 -0.13 3.74
C SER A 206 7.97 0.03 2.32
N ASP A 207 8.81 -0.18 1.30
CA ASP A 207 8.43 -0.09 -0.11
C ASP A 207 8.12 -1.44 -0.74
N LEU A 208 8.32 -2.53 -0.02
CA LEU A 208 8.04 -3.86 -0.53
C LEU A 208 6.54 -4.10 -0.66
N PHE A 209 6.17 -4.79 -1.73
CA PHE A 209 4.89 -5.44 -1.89
C PHE A 209 5.11 -6.81 -2.50
N TYR A 210 4.15 -7.71 -2.29
CA TYR A 210 4.09 -8.96 -3.05
C TYR A 210 2.70 -9.13 -3.63
N ARG A 211 2.59 -9.97 -4.66
CA ARG A 211 1.34 -10.40 -5.29
C ARG A 211 1.52 -11.79 -5.88
N ASN A 212 0.44 -12.36 -6.42
CA ASN A 212 0.45 -13.66 -7.08
C ASN A 212 1.15 -14.73 -6.21
N ILE A 213 0.80 -14.77 -4.93
CA ILE A 213 1.41 -15.67 -3.94
C ILE A 213 0.91 -17.09 -4.21
N ILE A 214 1.82 -18.05 -4.24
CA ILE A 214 1.56 -19.46 -4.44
C ILE A 214 2.36 -20.25 -3.41
N LEU A 215 1.74 -21.25 -2.79
CA LEU A 215 2.45 -22.17 -1.90
C LEU A 215 3.42 -23.02 -2.73
N ALA A 216 4.71 -22.99 -2.39
CA ALA A 216 5.68 -23.86 -3.05
C ALA A 216 5.41 -25.33 -2.71
N PRO A 217 5.67 -26.26 -3.64
CA PRO A 217 5.57 -27.68 -3.33
C PRO A 217 6.55 -28.06 -2.22
N ASP A 218 6.19 -29.08 -1.43
CA ASP A 218 7.12 -29.65 -0.46
C ASP A 218 8.37 -30.16 -1.19
N LEU A 219 9.54 -29.97 -0.55
CA LEU A 219 10.78 -30.53 -1.08
C LEU A 219 10.66 -32.06 -1.16
N PRO A 220 11.15 -32.69 -2.24
CA PRO A 220 11.20 -34.14 -2.33
C PRO A 220 11.91 -34.73 -1.11
N GLN A 221 11.28 -35.70 -0.44
CA GLN A 221 11.82 -36.31 0.79
C GLN A 221 13.24 -36.89 0.60
N GLU A 222 13.52 -37.37 -0.61
CA GLU A 222 14.82 -37.87 -1.05
C GLU A 222 15.96 -36.83 -0.98
N TRP A 223 15.66 -35.53 -0.99
CA TRP A 223 16.65 -34.46 -0.84
C TRP A 223 16.94 -34.10 0.62
N LEU A 224 16.07 -34.49 1.54
CA LEU A 224 16.19 -34.18 2.98
C LEU A 224 16.93 -35.27 3.78
N THR A 225 17.21 -36.42 3.15
CA THR A 225 17.84 -37.58 3.79
C THR A 225 19.33 -37.75 3.47
N ALA A 226 19.97 -36.74 2.86
CA ALA A 226 21.39 -36.77 2.46
C ALA A 226 22.32 -36.16 3.52
#